data_AF-A0A2N5C867-F1
#
_entry.id   AF-A0A2N5C867-F1
#
_cell.length_a   1.000
_cell.length_b   1.000
_cell.length_c   1.000
_cell.angle_alpha   90.00
_cell.angle_beta   90.00
_cell.angle_gamma   90.00
#
_symmetry.space_group_name_H-M   'P 1'
#
loop_
_entity.id
_entity.type
_entity.pdbx_description
1 polymer ?
#
loop_
_entity_poly.entity_id
_entity_poly.type
_entity_poly.pdbx_seq_one_letter_code
_entity_poly.pdbx_strand_id
1 'polypeptide(L)'
;MKTRTFESLGRYHDSWATIILCAPDRFPEYDWDTPARSQAQRLEEAFADLQAGAHFAEKKIKTPRLIGVFRELLKMSHEAYLNGDGKRGAHLLQEAEGLVWRSRASRLKHVVEAERRAFGEVVLFKDVVVSPYPYEGSETDLGEIQRKLWLHATAQMDAIQTDEVSITQTWVADADGAVHVIKGRSRKAILQTVRDGAKHLQGYATASLIGPDLLCVDVEEHGKPRASVTRLTRIGEDPVPRFHLDEPEIFTQEKA
;
A
#
# COMPACT_ATOMS: atom_id res chain seq x y z
N MET A 1 -3.91 -13.60 -31.81
CA MET A 1 -3.36 -14.08 -30.52
C MET A 1 -4.05 -15.38 -30.17
N LYS A 2 -3.30 -16.45 -29.87
CA LYS A 2 -3.89 -17.67 -29.29
C LYS A 2 -3.96 -17.47 -27.78
N THR A 3 -5.15 -17.23 -27.25
CA THR A 3 -5.39 -17.13 -25.82
C THR A 3 -5.14 -18.49 -25.17
N ARG A 4 -4.38 -18.56 -24.08
CA ARG A 4 -4.20 -19.81 -23.33
C ARG A 4 -5.53 -20.23 -22.73
N THR A 5 -5.95 -21.46 -23.00
CA THR A 5 -7.10 -22.06 -22.33
C THR A 5 -6.64 -22.70 -21.04
N PHE A 6 -7.14 -22.21 -19.90
CA PHE A 6 -6.88 -22.83 -18.61
C PHE A 6 -7.65 -24.15 -18.49
N GLU A 7 -6.96 -25.20 -18.08
CA GLU A 7 -7.56 -26.54 -17.86
C GLU A 7 -8.14 -26.68 -16.45
N SER A 8 -7.73 -25.83 -15.50
CA SER A 8 -8.15 -25.92 -14.10
C SER A 8 -8.09 -24.58 -13.38
N LEU A 9 -8.81 -24.49 -12.24
CA LEU A 9 -8.74 -23.35 -11.32
C LEU A 9 -7.33 -23.13 -10.77
N GLY A 10 -6.54 -24.21 -10.60
CA GLY A 10 -5.14 -24.12 -10.15
C GLY A 10 -4.28 -23.38 -11.18
N ARG A 11 -4.33 -23.80 -12.45
CA ARG A 11 -3.61 -23.11 -13.53
C ARG A 11 -4.09 -21.67 -13.74
N TYR A 12 -5.39 -21.43 -13.51
CA TYR A 12 -5.91 -20.07 -13.51
C TYR A 12 -5.25 -19.23 -12.41
N HIS A 13 -5.21 -19.72 -11.17
CA HIS A 13 -4.53 -19.06 -10.05
C HIS A 13 -3.02 -18.87 -10.30
N ASP A 14 -2.33 -19.82 -10.93
CA ASP A 14 -0.90 -19.66 -11.27
C ASP A 14 -0.67 -18.49 -12.26
N SER A 15 -1.64 -18.23 -13.15
CA SER A 15 -1.61 -17.06 -14.03
C SER A 15 -1.72 -15.76 -13.26
N TRP A 16 -2.54 -15.72 -12.21
CA TRP A 16 -2.63 -14.56 -11.31
C TRP A 16 -1.29 -14.29 -10.62
N ALA A 17 -0.71 -15.33 -10.01
CA ALA A 17 0.57 -15.23 -9.33
C ALA A 17 1.68 -14.75 -10.27
N THR A 18 1.67 -15.23 -11.52
CA THR A 18 2.62 -14.78 -12.55
C THR A 18 2.47 -13.28 -12.82
N ILE A 19 1.25 -12.78 -13.02
CA ILE A 19 1.02 -11.35 -13.27
C ILE A 19 1.44 -10.51 -12.05
N ILE A 20 1.08 -10.94 -10.83
CA ILE A 20 1.46 -10.23 -9.59
C ILE A 20 2.98 -10.13 -9.44
N LEU A 21 3.74 -11.15 -9.82
CA LEU A 21 5.19 -11.18 -9.66
C LEU A 21 5.95 -10.51 -10.82
N CYS A 22 5.39 -10.52 -12.02
CA CYS A 22 6.07 -10.10 -13.24
C CYS A 22 5.62 -8.74 -13.77
N ALA A 23 4.40 -8.29 -13.49
CA ALA A 23 3.94 -7.01 -13.98
C ALA A 23 4.68 -5.83 -13.30
N PRO A 24 4.91 -4.71 -14.02
CA PRO A 24 4.48 -4.46 -15.40
C PRO A 24 5.44 -5.01 -16.47
N ASP A 25 6.72 -5.25 -16.17
CA ASP A 25 7.79 -5.31 -17.17
C ASP A 25 8.85 -6.42 -16.96
N ARG A 26 8.54 -7.42 -16.13
CA ARG A 26 9.44 -8.55 -15.81
C ARG A 26 8.88 -9.88 -16.27
N PHE A 27 8.09 -9.89 -17.34
CA PHE A 27 7.60 -11.12 -17.93
C PHE A 27 8.76 -11.90 -18.57
N PRO A 28 8.96 -13.16 -18.16
CA PRO A 28 10.07 -13.95 -18.64
C PRO A 28 9.95 -14.27 -20.14
N GLU A 29 11.10 -14.35 -20.79
CA GLU A 29 11.24 -14.81 -22.17
C GLU A 29 11.63 -16.29 -22.13
N TYR A 30 10.67 -17.17 -22.38
CA TYR A 30 10.90 -18.60 -22.28
C TYR A 30 11.05 -19.31 -23.62
N ASP A 31 10.88 -18.63 -24.74
CA ASP A 31 10.67 -19.30 -26.01
C ASP A 31 11.59 -18.71 -27.08
N TRP A 32 12.58 -19.52 -27.45
CA TRP A 32 13.67 -19.21 -28.39
C TRP A 32 13.19 -19.32 -29.85
N ASP A 33 12.04 -19.98 -30.06
CA ASP A 33 11.44 -20.22 -31.37
C ASP A 33 10.23 -19.30 -31.67
N THR A 34 9.80 -18.43 -30.73
CA THR A 34 8.82 -17.36 -31.04
C THR A 34 9.48 -16.02 -31.32
N PRO A 35 8.87 -15.16 -32.16
CA PRO A 35 9.32 -13.79 -32.34
C PRO A 35 9.44 -13.07 -30.99
N ALA A 36 10.52 -12.28 -30.84
CA ALA A 36 10.72 -11.44 -29.67
C ALA A 36 9.49 -10.56 -29.44
N ARG A 37 8.92 -10.64 -28.24
CA ARG A 37 7.74 -9.87 -27.81
C ARG A 37 8.18 -8.79 -26.84
N SER A 38 7.59 -7.61 -26.94
CA SER A 38 7.83 -6.55 -25.95
C SER A 38 7.19 -6.92 -24.60
N GLN A 39 7.68 -6.33 -23.51
CA GLN A 39 7.06 -6.50 -22.19
C GLN A 39 5.60 -6.03 -22.16
N ALA A 40 5.28 -4.94 -22.87
CA ALA A 40 3.91 -4.46 -23.02
C ALA A 40 2.99 -5.49 -23.71
N GLN A 41 3.47 -6.12 -24.81
CA GLN A 41 2.73 -7.19 -25.48
C GLN A 41 2.50 -8.38 -24.55
N ARG A 42 3.49 -8.76 -23.74
CA ARG A 42 3.35 -9.86 -22.77
C ARG A 42 2.35 -9.55 -21.66
N LEU A 43 2.33 -8.30 -21.18
CA LEU A 43 1.34 -7.83 -20.21
C LEU A 43 -0.08 -7.93 -20.78
N GLU A 44 -0.30 -7.44 -22.00
CA GLU A 44 -1.58 -7.53 -22.69
C GLU A 44 -2.02 -9.00 -22.88
N GLU A 45 -1.11 -9.87 -23.33
CA GLU A 45 -1.36 -11.31 -23.48
C GLU A 45 -1.73 -11.95 -22.14
N ALA A 46 -1.01 -11.64 -21.06
CA ALA A 46 -1.28 -12.19 -19.74
C ALA A 46 -2.66 -11.77 -19.21
N PHE A 47 -3.06 -10.51 -19.39
CA PHE A 47 -4.39 -10.04 -19.01
C PHE A 47 -5.50 -10.59 -19.92
N ALA A 48 -5.24 -10.75 -21.21
CA ALA A 48 -6.18 -11.39 -22.13
C ALA A 48 -6.43 -12.85 -21.75
N ASP A 49 -5.37 -13.59 -21.43
CA ASP A 49 -5.46 -14.94 -20.88
C ASP A 49 -6.28 -14.93 -19.59
N LEU A 50 -5.92 -14.09 -18.62
CA LEU A 50 -6.64 -13.95 -17.34
C LEU A 50 -8.14 -13.70 -17.49
N GLN A 51 -8.53 -12.87 -18.46
CA GLN A 51 -9.94 -12.61 -18.75
C GLN A 51 -10.64 -13.82 -19.37
N ALA A 52 -10.00 -14.54 -20.29
CA ALA A 52 -10.57 -15.78 -20.86
C ALA A 52 -10.80 -16.87 -19.78
N GLY A 53 -9.95 -16.89 -18.76
CA GLY A 53 -10.09 -17.78 -17.60
C GLY A 53 -11.10 -17.35 -16.54
N ALA A 54 -11.67 -16.15 -16.62
CA ALA A 54 -12.51 -15.56 -15.57
C ALA A 54 -13.68 -16.46 -15.15
N HIS A 55 -14.20 -17.29 -16.05
CA HIS A 55 -15.27 -18.24 -15.78
C HIS A 55 -14.96 -19.22 -14.61
N PHE A 56 -13.68 -19.53 -14.33
CA PHE A 56 -13.29 -20.33 -13.16
C PHE A 56 -13.54 -19.58 -11.84
N ALA A 57 -13.24 -18.28 -11.79
CA ALA A 57 -13.53 -17.41 -10.66
C ALA A 57 -15.03 -17.15 -10.50
N GLU A 58 -15.74 -16.93 -11.61
CA GLU A 58 -17.17 -16.64 -11.62
C GLU A 58 -18.00 -17.76 -10.98
N LYS A 59 -17.63 -19.02 -11.25
CA LYS A 59 -18.23 -20.21 -10.62
C LYS A 59 -18.11 -20.19 -9.08
N LYS A 60 -17.05 -19.58 -8.54
CA LYS A 60 -16.87 -19.41 -7.09
C LYS A 60 -17.65 -18.23 -6.53
N ILE A 61 -17.66 -17.09 -7.22
CA ILE A 61 -18.31 -15.86 -6.76
C ILE A 61 -19.84 -16.00 -6.72
N LYS A 62 -20.43 -16.67 -7.73
CA LYS A 62 -21.87 -16.97 -7.91
C LYS A 62 -22.82 -15.76 -8.03
N THR A 63 -22.48 -14.62 -7.44
CA THR A 63 -23.32 -13.42 -7.42
C THR A 63 -23.07 -12.58 -8.68
N PRO A 64 -24.07 -12.37 -9.57
CA PRO A 64 -23.86 -11.68 -10.85
C PRO A 64 -23.25 -10.28 -10.69
N ARG A 65 -23.68 -9.53 -9.67
CA ARG A 65 -23.15 -8.19 -9.42
C ARG A 65 -21.69 -8.21 -8.96
N LEU A 66 -21.30 -9.13 -8.07
CA LEU A 66 -19.90 -9.33 -7.70
C LEU A 66 -19.04 -9.85 -8.87
N ILE A 67 -19.61 -10.64 -9.78
CA ILE A 67 -18.93 -11.05 -11.02
C ILE A 67 -18.62 -9.82 -11.89
N GLY A 68 -19.57 -8.90 -12.02
CA GLY A 68 -19.34 -7.62 -12.72
C GLY A 68 -18.24 -6.79 -12.07
N VAL A 69 -18.26 -6.65 -10.73
CA VAL A 69 -17.22 -5.96 -9.97
C VAL A 69 -15.85 -6.61 -10.19
N PHE A 70 -15.78 -7.94 -10.12
CA PHE A 70 -14.56 -8.71 -10.34
C PHE A 70 -13.97 -8.46 -11.74
N ARG A 71 -14.79 -8.52 -12.79
CA ARG A 71 -14.33 -8.23 -14.16
C ARG A 71 -13.84 -6.79 -14.29
N GLU A 72 -14.51 -5.84 -13.65
CA GLU A 72 -14.11 -4.44 -13.69
C GLU A 72 -12.79 -4.21 -12.95
N LEU A 73 -12.54 -4.88 -11.82
CA LEU A 73 -11.23 -4.82 -11.14
C LEU A 73 -10.10 -5.34 -12.02
N LEU A 74 -10.30 -6.44 -12.76
CA LEU A 74 -9.30 -6.94 -13.70
C LEU A 74 -8.98 -5.92 -14.80
N LYS A 75 -10.02 -5.26 -15.33
CA LYS A 75 -9.88 -4.22 -16.34
C LYS A 75 -9.13 -3.00 -15.79
N MET A 76 -9.53 -2.52 -14.61
CA MET A 76 -8.87 -1.42 -13.92
C MET A 76 -7.40 -1.73 -13.63
N SER A 77 -7.09 -2.96 -13.21
CA SER A 77 -5.71 -3.39 -12.95
C SER A 77 -4.86 -3.31 -14.21
N HIS A 78 -5.39 -3.80 -15.33
CA HIS A 78 -4.72 -3.72 -16.64
C HIS A 78 -4.49 -2.26 -17.06
N GLU A 79 -5.51 -1.41 -16.98
CA GLU A 79 -5.42 0.02 -17.27
C GLU A 79 -4.33 0.71 -16.42
N ALA A 80 -4.26 0.40 -15.12
CA ALA A 80 -3.25 0.97 -14.23
C ALA A 80 -1.83 0.58 -14.65
N TYR A 81 -1.60 -0.70 -14.99
CA TYR A 81 -0.28 -1.13 -15.49
C TYR A 81 0.09 -0.47 -16.82
N LEU A 82 -0.85 -0.34 -17.76
CA LEU A 82 -0.60 0.35 -19.04
C LEU A 82 -0.26 1.83 -18.87
N ASN A 83 -0.81 2.47 -17.83
CA ASN A 83 -0.51 3.86 -17.46
C ASN A 83 0.76 4.00 -16.60
N GLY A 84 1.49 2.92 -16.33
CA GLY A 84 2.71 2.93 -15.51
C GLY A 84 2.48 2.93 -14.00
N ASP A 85 1.23 2.85 -13.53
CA ASP A 85 0.90 2.77 -12.10
C ASP A 85 0.90 1.30 -11.63
N GLY A 86 2.10 0.74 -11.51
CA GLY A 86 2.29 -0.65 -11.12
C GLY A 86 1.75 -0.98 -9.71
N LYS A 87 1.83 -0.02 -8.78
CA LYS A 87 1.34 -0.20 -7.41
C LYS A 87 -0.19 -0.34 -7.39
N ARG A 88 -0.91 0.57 -8.05
CA ARG A 88 -2.36 0.49 -8.18
C ARG A 88 -2.78 -0.74 -8.96
N GLY A 89 -2.07 -1.08 -10.04
CA GLY A 89 -2.28 -2.31 -10.81
C GLY A 89 -2.24 -3.56 -9.94
N ALA A 90 -1.21 -3.68 -9.08
CA ALA A 90 -1.06 -4.80 -8.16
C ALA A 90 -2.16 -4.87 -7.10
N HIS A 91 -2.50 -3.73 -6.47
CA HIS A 91 -3.55 -3.68 -5.46
C HIS A 91 -4.93 -4.05 -6.02
N LEU A 92 -5.28 -3.52 -7.21
CA LEU A 92 -6.52 -3.85 -7.92
C LEU A 92 -6.62 -5.35 -8.21
N LEU A 93 -5.51 -5.95 -8.64
CA LEU A 93 -5.44 -7.37 -8.89
C LEU A 93 -5.62 -8.13 -7.58
N GLN A 94 -4.81 -7.88 -6.54
CA GLN A 94 -4.94 -8.56 -5.25
C GLN A 94 -6.35 -8.47 -4.63
N GLU A 95 -7.03 -7.32 -4.77
CA GLU A 95 -8.40 -7.16 -4.29
C GLU A 95 -9.39 -8.05 -5.07
N ALA A 96 -9.21 -8.16 -6.40
CA ALA A 96 -9.98 -9.08 -7.23
C ALA A 96 -9.70 -10.56 -6.87
N GLU A 97 -8.47 -10.89 -6.48
CA GLU A 97 -8.08 -12.23 -5.99
C GLU A 97 -8.86 -12.56 -4.71
N GLY A 98 -8.94 -11.58 -3.81
CA GLY A 98 -9.68 -11.65 -2.56
C GLY A 98 -11.18 -11.94 -2.71
N LEU A 99 -11.80 -11.47 -3.80
CA LEU A 99 -13.20 -11.79 -4.12
C LEU A 99 -13.40 -13.28 -4.45
N VAL A 100 -12.39 -13.94 -5.01
CA VAL A 100 -12.45 -15.35 -5.42
C VAL A 100 -11.99 -16.28 -4.28
N TRP A 101 -10.92 -15.90 -3.58
CA TRP A 101 -10.32 -16.66 -2.50
C TRP A 101 -10.30 -15.85 -1.21
N ARG A 102 -11.27 -16.10 -0.32
CA ARG A 102 -11.40 -15.37 0.96
C ARG A 102 -10.14 -15.40 1.84
N SER A 103 -9.31 -16.45 1.76
CA SER A 103 -8.03 -16.52 2.48
C SER A 103 -6.97 -15.54 1.98
N ARG A 104 -7.20 -14.94 0.80
CA ARG A 104 -6.38 -13.89 0.17
C ARG A 104 -7.07 -12.53 0.22
N ALA A 105 -8.21 -12.42 0.91
CA ALA A 105 -8.96 -11.17 0.99
C ALA A 105 -8.09 -10.07 1.61
N SER A 106 -7.83 -9.03 0.82
CA SER A 106 -7.30 -7.76 1.29
C SER A 106 -8.44 -6.85 1.73
N ARG A 107 -8.09 -5.70 2.28
CA ARG A 107 -9.06 -4.66 2.62
C ARG A 107 -9.76 -4.17 1.34
N LEU A 108 -11.08 -4.02 1.42
CA LEU A 108 -11.89 -3.51 0.33
C LEU A 108 -11.67 -2.02 0.15
N LYS A 109 -11.25 -1.62 -1.05
CA LYS A 109 -10.97 -0.22 -1.40
C LYS A 109 -11.43 0.07 -2.83
N HIS A 110 -10.90 -0.66 -3.80
CA HIS A 110 -11.18 -0.44 -5.20
C HIS A 110 -12.50 -1.07 -5.66
N VAL A 111 -13.07 -2.01 -4.89
CA VAL A 111 -14.39 -2.61 -5.20
C VAL A 111 -15.52 -1.57 -5.30
N VAL A 112 -15.43 -0.46 -4.56
CA VAL A 112 -16.43 0.63 -4.60
C VAL A 112 -16.37 1.35 -5.94
N GLU A 113 -15.16 1.68 -6.42
CA GLU A 113 -14.94 2.29 -7.72
C GLU A 113 -15.32 1.32 -8.85
N ALA A 114 -14.93 0.06 -8.74
CA ALA A 114 -15.26 -0.99 -9.70
C ALA A 114 -16.77 -1.23 -9.81
N GLU A 115 -17.50 -1.26 -8.68
CA GLU A 115 -18.96 -1.38 -8.71
C GLU A 115 -19.61 -0.19 -9.41
N ARG A 116 -19.15 1.02 -9.10
CA ARG A 116 -19.64 2.24 -9.74
C ARG A 116 -19.35 2.26 -11.23
N ARG A 117 -18.16 1.85 -11.67
CA ARG A 117 -17.80 1.75 -13.11
C ARG A 117 -18.62 0.68 -13.84
N ALA A 118 -18.86 -0.46 -13.20
CA ALA A 118 -19.60 -1.57 -13.80
C ALA A 118 -21.11 -1.33 -13.89
N PHE A 119 -21.72 -0.63 -12.92
CA PHE A 119 -23.18 -0.54 -12.77
C PHE A 119 -23.73 0.89 -12.68
N GLY A 120 -22.87 1.91 -12.62
CA GLY A 120 -23.26 3.31 -12.45
C GLY A 120 -23.62 3.72 -11.01
N GLU A 121 -23.76 2.75 -10.10
CA GLU A 121 -24.16 2.95 -8.71
C GLU A 121 -23.47 1.93 -7.78
N VAL A 122 -23.32 2.30 -6.51
CA VAL A 122 -22.72 1.45 -5.47
C VAL A 122 -23.84 0.89 -4.59
N VAL A 123 -24.02 -0.43 -4.59
CA VAL A 123 -25.09 -1.10 -3.83
C VAL A 123 -24.51 -2.13 -2.87
N LEU A 124 -23.63 -3.01 -3.35
CA LEU A 124 -22.99 -4.04 -2.53
C LEU A 124 -22.01 -3.44 -1.53
N PHE A 125 -21.30 -2.39 -1.94
CA PHE A 125 -20.26 -1.77 -1.13
C PHE A 125 -20.64 -0.38 -0.63
N LYS A 126 -21.95 -0.08 -0.53
CA LYS A 126 -22.45 1.24 -0.13
C LYS A 126 -21.98 1.69 1.26
N ASP A 127 -21.76 0.73 2.15
CA ASP A 127 -21.32 0.95 3.54
C ASP A 127 -19.79 0.85 3.67
N VAL A 128 -19.06 0.62 2.58
CA VAL A 128 -17.59 0.59 2.58
C VAL A 128 -17.07 2.01 2.54
N VAL A 129 -16.44 2.43 3.63
CA VAL A 129 -15.72 3.71 3.70
C VAL A 129 -14.35 3.52 3.04
N VAL A 130 -14.20 4.05 1.82
CA VAL A 130 -12.93 4.05 1.10
C VAL A 130 -11.96 4.98 1.82
N SER A 131 -10.89 4.41 2.35
CA SER A 131 -9.78 5.17 2.91
C SER A 131 -9.12 6.03 1.81
N PRO A 132 -8.94 7.34 1.99
CA PRO A 132 -8.20 8.18 1.03
C PRO A 132 -6.70 7.84 1.01
N TYR A 133 -6.22 7.08 1.99
CA TYR A 133 -4.82 6.68 2.15
C TYR A 133 -4.45 5.42 1.34
N PRO A 134 -3.17 5.19 0.95
CA PRO A 134 -2.10 6.15 1.10
C PRO A 134 -2.23 7.25 0.05
N TYR A 135 -2.15 8.50 0.48
CA TYR A 135 -1.94 9.64 -0.40
C TYR A 135 -0.69 10.38 0.04
N GLU A 136 -0.06 11.09 -0.90
CA GLU A 136 0.99 12.03 -0.59
C GLU A 136 0.35 13.20 0.14
N GLY A 137 0.49 13.20 1.46
CA GLY A 137 -0.04 14.24 2.33
C GLY A 137 0.94 15.38 2.48
N SER A 138 0.68 16.17 3.50
CA SER A 138 1.44 17.34 3.89
C SER A 138 1.57 17.38 5.41
N GLU A 139 2.34 18.32 5.91
CA GLU A 139 2.47 18.54 7.35
C GLU A 139 1.12 18.82 8.04
N THR A 140 0.14 19.39 7.32
CA THR A 140 -1.19 19.68 7.89
C THR A 140 -2.02 18.44 8.17
N ASP A 141 -1.64 17.29 7.59
CA ASP A 141 -2.33 16.01 7.81
C ASP A 141 -1.86 15.29 9.09
N LEU A 142 -0.75 15.74 9.69
CA LEU A 142 -0.24 15.17 10.94
C LEU A 142 -1.06 15.62 12.14
N GLY A 143 -1.29 14.69 13.07
CA GLY A 143 -1.76 15.02 14.42
C GLY A 143 -0.75 15.86 15.20
N GLU A 144 -1.17 16.41 16.34
CA GLU A 144 -0.34 17.29 17.17
C GLU A 144 0.92 16.57 17.67
N ILE A 145 0.75 15.32 18.14
CA ILE A 145 1.83 14.50 18.68
C ILE A 145 2.72 14.01 17.54
N GLN A 146 2.15 13.59 16.41
CA GLN A 146 2.93 13.24 15.21
C GLN A 146 3.81 14.39 14.73
N ARG A 147 3.27 15.60 14.66
CA ARG A 147 4.02 16.80 14.24
C ARG A 147 5.16 17.09 15.23
N LYS A 148 4.89 17.06 16.54
CA LYS A 148 5.91 17.28 17.57
C LYS A 148 7.04 16.25 17.48
N LEU A 149 6.68 14.98 17.31
CA LEU A 149 7.61 13.86 17.21
C LEU A 149 8.45 13.91 15.93
N TRP A 150 7.85 14.26 14.78
CA TRP A 150 8.60 14.59 13.57
C TRP A 150 9.59 15.67 13.92
N LEU A 151 9.13 16.89 14.27
CA LEU A 151 9.95 18.10 14.47
C LEU A 151 11.17 17.80 15.34
N HIS A 152 10.95 17.08 16.43
CA HIS A 152 12.00 16.63 17.32
C HIS A 152 12.97 15.66 16.65
N ALA A 153 12.49 14.57 16.04
CA ALA A 153 13.32 13.56 15.40
C ALA A 153 14.20 14.16 14.29
N THR A 154 13.63 14.99 13.41
CA THR A 154 14.41 15.64 12.35
C THR A 154 15.50 16.55 12.92
N ALA A 155 15.19 17.40 13.90
CA ALA A 155 16.18 18.27 14.52
C ALA A 155 17.32 17.48 15.20
N GLN A 156 16.99 16.36 15.84
CA GLN A 156 17.99 15.47 16.44
C GLN A 156 18.85 14.79 15.37
N MET A 157 18.25 14.27 14.30
CA MET A 157 18.99 13.58 13.24
C MET A 157 19.85 14.55 12.42
N ASP A 158 19.41 15.79 12.21
CA ASP A 158 20.20 16.84 11.54
C ASP A 158 21.45 17.26 12.32
N ALA A 159 21.41 17.14 13.65
CA ALA A 159 22.55 17.43 14.49
C ALA A 159 23.59 16.29 14.52
N ILE A 160 23.27 15.11 13.97
CA ILE A 160 24.17 13.95 13.98
C ILE A 160 25.17 14.08 12.84
N GLN A 161 26.45 14.09 13.21
CA GLN A 161 27.54 13.81 12.28
C GLN A 161 27.92 12.33 12.43
N THR A 162 27.85 11.58 11.34
CA THR A 162 28.17 10.15 11.34
C THR A 162 28.84 9.72 10.04
N ASP A 163 29.78 8.79 10.15
CA ASP A 163 30.36 8.05 9.04
C ASP A 163 29.63 6.70 8.81
N GLU A 164 28.62 6.39 9.63
CA GLU A 164 27.83 5.18 9.50
C GLU A 164 26.93 5.22 8.26
N VAL A 165 26.75 4.06 7.62
CA VAL A 165 25.87 3.89 6.46
C VAL A 165 24.40 4.15 6.82
N SER A 166 24.01 3.85 8.06
CA SER A 166 22.66 4.12 8.55
C SER A 166 22.64 4.25 10.07
N ILE A 167 22.05 5.33 10.58
CA ILE A 167 21.72 5.50 12.00
C ILE A 167 20.21 5.44 12.17
N THR A 168 19.76 4.70 13.18
CA THR A 168 18.34 4.69 13.58
C THR A 168 18.19 5.08 15.04
N GLN A 169 17.28 6.01 15.31
CA GLN A 169 16.89 6.42 16.66
C GLN A 169 15.37 6.37 16.82
N THR A 170 14.91 6.21 18.06
CA THR A 170 13.48 6.10 18.37
C THR A 170 13.17 6.95 19.59
N TRP A 171 12.06 7.69 19.50
CA TRP A 171 11.53 8.54 20.54
C TRP A 171 10.08 8.18 20.82
N VAL A 172 9.64 8.50 22.02
CA VAL A 172 8.23 8.40 22.42
C VAL A 172 7.78 9.74 22.99
N ALA A 173 6.49 10.03 22.82
CA ALA A 173 5.82 11.14 23.49
C ALA A 173 4.95 10.56 24.61
N ASP A 174 5.13 11.08 25.82
CA ASP A 174 4.30 10.71 26.98
C ASP A 174 2.98 11.47 27.02
N ALA A 175 2.20 11.28 28.09
CA ALA A 175 0.89 11.89 28.26
C ALA A 175 0.92 13.41 28.47
N ASP A 176 2.03 13.95 28.99
CA ASP A 176 2.32 15.39 29.09
C ASP A 176 2.96 15.94 27.80
N GLY A 177 3.18 15.07 26.81
CA GLY A 177 3.71 15.40 25.50
C GLY A 177 5.22 15.62 25.49
N ALA A 178 5.94 15.40 26.58
CA ALA A 178 7.39 15.40 26.59
C ALA A 178 7.94 14.26 25.71
N VAL A 179 8.95 14.60 24.91
CA VAL A 179 9.56 13.67 23.94
C VAL A 179 10.89 13.20 24.50
N HIS A 180 11.09 11.89 24.56
CA HIS A 180 12.33 11.30 25.06
C HIS A 180 12.79 10.10 24.23
N VAL A 181 14.10 9.92 24.16
CA VAL A 181 14.73 8.78 23.47
C VAL A 181 14.42 7.50 24.24
N ILE A 182 14.07 6.43 23.51
CA ILE A 182 13.90 5.10 24.09
C ILE A 182 14.93 4.13 23.53
N LYS A 183 15.58 3.37 24.42
CA LYS A 183 16.57 2.35 24.06
C LYS A 183 16.11 0.97 24.52
N GLY A 184 16.41 -0.06 23.72
CA GLY A 184 16.26 -1.47 24.13
C GLY A 184 14.82 -2.02 24.14
N ARG A 185 13.81 -1.26 23.70
CA ARG A 185 12.46 -1.81 23.42
C ARG A 185 12.30 -2.13 21.95
N SER A 186 11.60 -3.22 21.64
CA SER A 186 11.27 -3.55 20.25
C SER A 186 10.24 -2.55 19.71
N ARG A 187 10.38 -2.17 18.43
CA ARG A 187 9.42 -1.32 17.71
C ARG A 187 7.98 -1.81 17.88
N LYS A 188 7.77 -3.13 17.76
CA LYS A 188 6.46 -3.78 17.93
C LYS A 188 5.85 -3.54 19.32
N ALA A 189 6.64 -3.58 20.39
CA ALA A 189 6.14 -3.35 21.75
C ALA A 189 5.76 -1.88 21.99
N ILE A 190 6.55 -0.94 21.45
CA ILE A 190 6.25 0.50 21.52
C ILE A 190 4.95 0.80 20.76
N LEU A 191 4.88 0.32 19.51
CA LEU A 191 3.70 0.39 18.65
C LEU A 191 2.43 -0.08 19.36
N GLN A 192 2.48 -1.28 19.94
CA GLN A 192 1.33 -1.83 20.65
C GLN A 192 0.90 -0.92 21.81
N THR A 193 1.85 -0.38 22.58
CA THR A 193 1.55 0.50 23.72
C THR A 193 0.86 1.80 23.31
N VAL A 194 1.31 2.42 22.21
CA VAL A 194 0.70 3.63 21.64
C VAL A 194 -0.69 3.33 21.09
N ARG A 195 -0.84 2.21 20.37
CA ARG A 195 -2.14 1.78 19.80
C ARG A 195 -3.16 1.44 20.87
N ASP A 196 -2.74 0.82 21.97
CA ASP A 196 -3.60 0.49 23.11
C ASP A 196 -4.04 1.75 23.89
N GLY A 197 -3.57 2.95 23.52
CA GLY A 197 -3.93 4.20 24.17
C GLY A 197 -3.51 4.21 25.63
N ALA A 198 -2.39 3.55 25.95
CA ALA A 198 -1.94 3.43 27.33
C ALA A 198 -1.76 4.82 27.95
N LYS A 199 -2.17 4.97 29.23
CA LYS A 199 -2.20 6.24 29.99
C LYS A 199 -0.91 7.06 30.02
N HIS A 200 0.20 6.52 29.50
CA HIS A 200 1.52 7.09 29.61
C HIS A 200 2.22 7.37 28.28
N LEU A 201 1.72 6.90 27.14
CA LEU A 201 2.36 7.12 25.82
C LEU A 201 1.32 7.50 24.78
N GLN A 202 1.48 8.69 24.18
CA GLN A 202 0.55 9.23 23.18
C GLN A 202 1.02 9.01 21.74
N GLY A 203 2.33 8.82 21.54
CA GLY A 203 2.90 8.61 20.22
C GLY A 203 4.33 8.11 20.26
N TYR A 204 4.85 7.74 19.10
CA TYR A 204 6.27 7.41 18.94
C TYR A 204 6.77 7.77 17.54
N ALA A 205 8.08 8.02 17.46
CA ALA A 205 8.79 8.21 16.20
C ALA A 205 9.98 7.28 16.08
N THR A 206 10.20 6.73 14.89
CA THR A 206 11.46 6.08 14.53
C THR A 206 12.04 6.81 13.33
N ALA A 207 13.24 7.35 13.47
CA ALA A 207 13.96 7.97 12.37
C ALA A 207 15.16 7.12 11.97
N SER A 208 15.34 6.96 10.65
CA SER A 208 16.50 6.36 10.04
C SER A 208 17.14 7.37 9.09
N LEU A 209 18.41 7.69 9.32
CA LEU A 209 19.25 8.48 8.44
C LEU A 209 20.14 7.50 7.66
N ILE A 210 19.98 7.46 6.35
CA ILE A 210 20.70 6.57 5.42
C ILE A 210 21.71 7.43 4.63
N GLY A 211 23.00 7.20 4.89
CA GLY A 211 24.06 8.12 4.48
C GLY A 211 23.83 9.53 5.06
N PRO A 212 24.41 10.59 4.45
CA PRO A 212 24.19 11.96 4.89
C PRO A 212 22.89 12.58 4.37
N ASP A 213 22.24 11.95 3.39
CA ASP A 213 21.27 12.64 2.54
C ASP A 213 19.81 12.24 2.80
N LEU A 214 19.54 10.98 3.19
CA LEU A 214 18.16 10.47 3.24
C LEU A 214 17.69 10.26 4.68
N LEU A 215 16.77 11.12 5.13
CA LEU A 215 16.06 10.96 6.39
C LEU A 215 14.67 10.35 6.16
N CYS A 216 14.38 9.25 6.85
CA CYS A 216 13.06 8.62 6.89
C CYS A 216 12.56 8.63 8.34
N VAL A 217 11.42 9.26 8.60
CA VAL A 217 10.80 9.33 9.94
C VAL A 217 9.41 8.72 9.90
N ASP A 218 9.24 7.61 10.61
CA ASP A 218 7.93 7.02 10.88
C ASP A 218 7.36 7.64 12.17
N VAL A 219 6.17 8.22 12.11
CA VAL A 219 5.47 8.80 13.28
C VAL A 219 4.09 8.17 13.47
N GLU A 220 3.77 7.81 14.71
CA GLU A 220 2.43 7.37 15.11
C GLU A 220 1.90 8.17 16.30
N GLU A 221 0.58 8.34 16.31
CA GLU A 221 -0.21 8.93 17.39
C GLU A 221 -1.48 8.10 17.55
N HIS A 222 -1.91 7.91 18.80
CA HIS A 222 -3.12 7.16 19.08
C HIS A 222 -4.34 7.76 18.35
N GLY A 223 -5.11 6.92 17.65
CA GLY A 223 -6.29 7.35 16.92
C GLY A 223 -6.02 8.07 15.59
N LYS A 224 -4.75 8.18 15.15
CA LYS A 224 -4.36 8.73 13.85
C LYS A 224 -3.75 7.65 12.94
N PRO A 225 -3.86 7.79 11.61
CA PRO A 225 -3.06 6.97 10.69
C PRO A 225 -1.58 7.20 10.94
N ARG A 226 -0.75 6.14 10.83
CA ARG A 226 0.70 6.31 10.81
C ARG A 226 1.11 7.20 9.64
N ALA A 227 2.13 8.01 9.83
CA ALA A 227 2.75 8.76 8.73
C ALA A 227 4.23 8.42 8.62
N SER A 228 4.70 8.26 7.38
CA SER A 228 6.10 8.17 7.02
C SER A 228 6.51 9.45 6.32
N VAL A 229 7.50 10.14 6.86
CA VAL A 229 8.04 11.37 6.31
C VAL A 229 9.43 11.11 5.78
N THR A 230 9.62 11.35 4.49
CA THR A 230 10.91 11.15 3.82
C THR A 230 11.44 12.49 3.35
N ARG A 231 12.69 12.79 3.70
CA ARG A 231 13.36 14.02 3.31
C ARG A 231 14.72 13.68 2.72
N LEU A 232 14.92 14.02 1.46
CA LEU A 232 16.20 13.89 0.76
C LEU A 232 16.89 15.26 0.75
N THR A 233 18.08 15.33 1.32
CA THR A 233 18.97 16.49 1.27
C THR A 233 19.85 16.37 0.03
N ARG A 234 19.96 17.47 -0.73
CA ARG A 234 20.87 17.57 -1.88
C ARG A 234 21.67 18.84 -1.75
N ILE A 235 22.91 18.81 -2.22
CA ILE A 235 23.81 19.97 -2.19
C ILE A 235 23.17 21.12 -2.99
N GLY A 236 22.92 22.24 -2.32
CA GLY A 236 22.38 23.45 -2.95
C GLY A 236 20.86 23.49 -3.11
N GLU A 237 20.12 22.50 -2.57
CA GLU A 237 18.65 22.49 -2.56
C GLU A 237 18.14 22.54 -1.11
N ASP A 238 17.06 23.30 -0.89
CA ASP A 238 16.33 23.25 0.37
C ASP A 238 15.59 21.90 0.47
N PRO A 239 15.81 21.10 1.51
CA PRO A 239 15.25 19.77 1.60
C PRO A 239 13.73 19.83 1.84
N VAL A 240 12.95 19.31 0.88
CA VAL A 240 11.49 19.27 0.97
C VAL A 240 11.03 17.90 1.50
N PRO A 241 10.37 17.83 2.68
CA PRO A 241 9.83 16.58 3.19
C PRO A 241 8.60 16.13 2.40
N ARG A 242 8.52 14.83 2.11
CA ARG A 242 7.35 14.16 1.53
C ARG A 242 6.64 13.33 2.60
N PHE A 243 5.35 13.53 2.74
CA PHE A 243 4.54 12.86 3.75
C PHE A 243 3.72 11.76 3.09
N HIS A 244 3.84 10.55 3.61
CA HIS A 244 3.03 9.41 3.20
C HIS A 244 2.23 8.98 4.41
N LEU A 245 0.92 9.23 4.40
CA LEU A 245 0.05 8.72 5.44
C LEU A 245 -0.35 7.30 5.08
N ASP A 246 -0.01 6.36 5.95
CA ASP A 246 -0.40 4.96 5.81
C ASP A 246 -1.92 4.81 5.98
N GLU A 247 -2.46 3.71 5.48
CA GLU A 247 -3.86 3.39 5.74
C GLU A 247 -4.08 3.18 7.25
N PRO A 248 -5.01 3.91 7.90
CA PRO A 248 -5.26 3.71 9.31
C PRO A 248 -5.78 2.28 9.54
N GLU A 249 -5.14 1.57 10.48
CA GLU A 249 -5.60 0.26 10.96
C GLU A 249 -6.83 0.39 11.89
N ILE A 250 -7.07 1.58 12.44
CA ILE A 250 -8.16 1.86 13.40
C ILE A 250 -9.21 2.76 12.75
N PHE A 251 -10.42 2.24 12.57
CA PHE A 251 -11.63 3.04 12.35
C PHE A 251 -12.35 3.20 13.68
N THR A 252 -12.00 4.19 14.49
CA THR A 252 -12.93 4.66 15.51
C THR A 252 -13.83 5.70 14.86
N GLN A 253 -14.91 5.23 14.23
CA GLN A 253 -16.16 5.96 14.45
C GLN A 253 -16.50 5.69 15.91
N GLU A 254 -16.12 6.60 16.81
CA GLU A 254 -16.88 6.73 18.04
C GLU A 254 -18.33 6.92 17.59
N LYS A 255 -19.15 5.90 17.83
CA LYS A 255 -20.60 6.08 17.82
C LYS A 255 -20.88 7.14 18.88
N ALA A 256 -21.20 8.35 18.43
CA ALA A 256 -21.98 9.29 19.22
C ALA A 256 -23.37 8.69 19.47
#